data_AF-A0A2Z3YSU6-F1
#
_entry.id   AF-A0A2Z3YSU6-F1
#
_cell.length_a   1.000
_cell.length_b   1.000
_cell.length_c   1.000
_cell.angle_alpha   90.00
_cell.angle_beta   90.00
_cell.angle_gamma   90.00
#
_symmetry.space_group_name_H-M   'P 1'
#
loop_
_entity.id
_entity.type
_entity.pdbx_description
1 polymer ?
#
loop_
_entity_poly.entity_id
_entity_poly.type
_entity_poly.pdbx_seq_one_letter_code
_entity_poly.pdbx_strand_id
1 'polypeptide(L)'
;MTGDRYPDQQMPFAEPLPPQWQRFADLREDLLLNYSYNTARAYWNDLDEWFRWAVERDKDVLRLTEKDKKQYVALLRRRKYSESTIRRRTVTLRLLYRIKKNGRKNG
;
A
#
# COMPACT_ATOMS: atom_id res chain seq x y z
N MET A 1 -29.02 30.86 0.98
CA MET A 1 -27.94 30.11 1.66
C MET A 1 -27.22 29.28 0.59
N THR A 2 -26.16 29.83 0.02
CA THR A 2 -25.31 29.14 -0.96
C THR A 2 -24.45 28.15 -0.19
N GLY A 3 -24.76 26.86 -0.31
CA GLY A 3 -23.94 25.80 0.27
C GLY A 3 -22.57 25.83 -0.38
N ASP A 4 -21.55 26.15 0.42
CA ASP A 4 -20.15 26.13 0.04
C ASP A 4 -19.81 24.78 -0.61
N ARG A 5 -19.72 24.78 -1.95
CA ARG A 5 -18.92 23.79 -2.65
C ARG A 5 -17.48 24.06 -2.23
N TYR A 6 -16.77 23.02 -1.81
CA TYR A 6 -15.33 23.09 -1.62
C TYR A 6 -14.69 23.81 -2.82
N PRO A 7 -13.79 24.78 -2.61
CA PRO A 7 -13.14 25.47 -3.72
C PRO A 7 -12.23 24.47 -4.44
N ASP A 8 -12.75 23.88 -5.52
CA ASP A 8 -12.03 22.94 -6.39
C ASP A 8 -10.72 23.55 -6.95
N GLN A 9 -10.59 24.89 -6.92
CA GLN A 9 -9.41 25.64 -7.36
C GLN A 9 -8.26 25.75 -6.35
N GLN A 10 -8.41 25.27 -5.11
CA GLN A 10 -7.38 25.40 -4.06
C GLN A 10 -6.90 24.07 -3.49
N MET A 11 -7.21 22.94 -4.11
CA MET A 11 -6.48 21.72 -3.80
C MET A 11 -5.15 21.76 -4.55
N PRO A 12 -3.99 21.97 -3.88
CA PRO A 12 -2.73 21.71 -4.54
C PRO A 12 -2.79 20.28 -5.05
N PHE A 13 -2.52 20.08 -6.35
CA PHE A 13 -2.32 18.74 -6.87
C PHE A 13 -1.36 18.04 -5.92
N ALA A 14 -1.73 16.86 -5.43
CA ALA A 14 -0.86 16.10 -4.54
C ALA A 14 0.52 16.04 -5.20
N GLU A 15 1.56 16.44 -4.47
CA GLU A 15 2.91 16.40 -5.01
C GLU A 15 3.18 14.99 -5.55
N PRO A 16 3.74 14.88 -6.76
CA PRO A 16 4.03 13.59 -7.34
C PRO A 16 4.90 12.79 -6.37
N LEU A 17 4.58 11.51 -6.22
CA LEU A 17 5.41 10.63 -5.39
C LEU A 17 6.85 10.66 -5.91
N PRO A 18 7.85 10.70 -5.02
CA PRO A 18 9.25 10.63 -5.43
C PRO A 18 9.49 9.46 -6.40
N PRO A 19 10.34 9.61 -7.45
CA PRO A 19 10.49 8.60 -8.49
C PRO A 19 10.80 7.19 -7.98
N GLN A 20 11.53 7.07 -6.87
CA GLN A 20 11.84 5.80 -6.22
C GLN A 20 10.59 5.03 -5.74
N TRP A 21 9.47 5.72 -5.52
CA TRP A 21 8.21 5.15 -5.05
C TRP A 21 7.15 5.00 -6.14
N GLN A 22 7.37 5.57 -7.31
CA GLN A 22 6.43 5.48 -8.43
C GLN A 22 6.11 4.02 -8.76
N ARG A 23 7.13 3.16 -8.83
CA ARG A 23 6.92 1.74 -9.13
C ARG A 23 6.06 1.01 -8.10
N PHE A 24 6.12 1.41 -6.83
CA PHE A 24 5.23 0.85 -5.81
C PHE A 24 3.80 1.35 -5.99
N ALA A 25 3.62 2.63 -6.32
CA ALA A 25 2.31 3.21 -6.60
C ALA A 25 1.63 2.52 -7.78
N ASP A 26 2.34 2.33 -8.90
CA ASP A 26 1.81 1.66 -10.09
C ASP A 26 1.36 0.23 -9.76
N LEU A 27 2.21 -0.56 -9.08
CA LEU A 27 1.88 -1.94 -8.70
C LEU A 27 0.71 -2.02 -7.73
N ARG A 28 0.56 -1.02 -6.84
CA ARG A 28 -0.59 -0.90 -5.96
C ARG A 28 -1.84 -0.63 -6.80
N GLU A 29 -1.82 0.32 -7.71
CA GLU A 29 -2.97 0.63 -8.57
C GLU A 29 -3.38 -0.57 -9.42
N ASP A 30 -2.42 -1.22 -10.09
CA ASP A 30 -2.65 -2.45 -10.86
C ASP A 30 -3.34 -3.54 -10.04
N LEU A 31 -2.93 -3.72 -8.77
CA LEU A 31 -3.58 -4.67 -7.87
C LEU A 31 -5.04 -4.31 -7.63
N LEU A 32 -5.30 -3.04 -7.33
CA LEU A 32 -6.59 -2.57 -6.84
C LEU A 32 -7.67 -2.55 -7.91
N LEU A 33 -7.31 -2.41 -9.19
CA LEU A 33 -8.23 -2.48 -10.33
C LEU A 33 -9.01 -3.80 -10.42
N ASN A 34 -8.51 -4.87 -9.80
CA ASN A 34 -9.11 -6.20 -9.84
C ASN A 34 -10.17 -6.45 -8.74
N TYR A 35 -10.52 -5.44 -7.94
CA TYR A 35 -11.36 -5.62 -6.76
C TYR A 35 -12.49 -4.59 -6.67
N SER A 36 -13.57 -4.95 -5.97
CA SER A 36 -14.66 -4.02 -5.65
C SER A 36 -14.15 -2.86 -4.79
N TYR A 37 -14.86 -1.73 -4.82
CA TYR A 37 -14.46 -0.51 -4.09
C TYR A 37 -14.10 -0.76 -2.62
N ASN A 38 -14.92 -1.52 -1.89
CA ASN A 38 -14.67 -1.79 -0.46
C ASN A 38 -13.41 -2.62 -0.25
N THR A 39 -13.16 -3.63 -1.08
CA THR A 39 -11.96 -4.46 -1.02
C THR A 39 -10.73 -3.66 -1.43
N ALA A 40 -10.84 -2.88 -2.51
CA ALA A 40 -9.78 -2.01 -2.98
C ALA A 40 -9.39 -0.97 -1.91
N ARG A 41 -10.36 -0.32 -1.27
CA ARG A 41 -10.12 0.62 -0.16
C ARG A 41 -9.40 -0.04 1.01
N ALA A 42 -9.82 -1.25 1.40
CA ALA A 42 -9.16 -1.99 2.46
C ALA A 42 -7.70 -2.35 2.10
N TYR A 43 -7.47 -2.82 0.87
CA TYR A 43 -6.15 -3.19 0.39
C TYR A 43 -5.23 -1.98 0.20
N TRP A 44 -5.78 -0.85 -0.23
CA TRP A 44 -5.05 0.41 -0.32
C TRP A 44 -4.51 0.81 1.05
N ASN A 45 -5.36 0.81 2.09
CA ASN A 45 -4.94 1.12 3.46
C ASN A 45 -3.89 0.14 3.98
N ASP A 46 -4.05 -1.15 3.69
CA ASP A 46 -3.10 -2.18 4.12
C ASP A 46 -1.72 -1.98 3.47
N LEU A 47 -1.67 -1.57 2.20
CA LEU A 47 -0.43 -1.30 1.46
C LEU A 47 0.21 0.05 1.84
N ASP A 48 -0.60 1.06 2.10
CA ASP A 48 -0.14 2.38 2.56
C ASP A 48 0.55 2.29 3.94
N GLU A 49 -0.04 1.53 4.87
CA GLU A 49 0.56 1.24 6.17
C GLU A 49 1.89 0.47 6.07
N TRP A 50 2.00 -0.45 5.11
CA TRP A 50 3.24 -1.15 4.82
C TRP A 50 4.31 -0.23 4.22
N PHE A 51 3.91 0.64 3.30
CA PHE A 51 4.77 1.64 2.69
C PHE A 51 5.37 2.57 3.74
N ARG A 52 4.52 3.19 4.58
CA ARG A 52 4.99 4.06 5.67
C ARG A 52 5.98 3.34 6.58
N TRP A 53 5.65 2.12 7.01
CA TRP A 53 6.52 1.33 7.88
C TRP A 53 7.92 1.09 7.27
N ALA A 54 7.97 0.80 5.97
CA ALA A 54 9.22 0.55 5.25
C ALA A 54 10.04 1.83 5.07
N VAL A 55 9.40 2.93 4.65
CA VAL A 55 10.05 4.23 4.42
C VAL A 55 10.61 4.80 5.72
N GLU A 56 9.85 4.75 6.82
CA GLU A 56 10.31 5.15 8.16
C GLU A 56 11.57 4.40 8.63
N ARG A 57 11.90 3.27 8.01
CA ARG A 57 13.01 2.40 8.38
C ARG A 57 14.08 2.32 7.29
N ASP A 58 14.02 3.23 6.32
CA ASP A 58 14.94 3.31 5.18
C ASP A 58 15.04 1.96 4.43
N LYS A 59 13.89 1.35 4.15
CA LYS A 59 13.81 0.07 3.43
C LYS A 59 13.19 0.25 2.05
N ASP A 60 13.69 -0.50 1.07
CA ASP A 60 13.03 -0.66 -0.23
C ASP A 60 11.72 -1.46 -0.05
N VAL A 61 10.58 -0.77 -0.15
CA VAL A 61 9.23 -1.33 0.07
C VAL A 61 8.93 -2.55 -0.82
N LEU A 62 9.58 -2.63 -1.99
CA LEU A 62 9.41 -3.72 -2.95
C LEU A 62 10.45 -4.84 -2.77
N ARG A 63 11.48 -4.68 -1.94
CA ARG A 63 12.55 -5.67 -1.74
C ARG A 63 12.72 -6.08 -0.26
N LEU A 64 11.64 -6.10 0.49
CA LEU A 64 11.66 -6.51 1.90
C LEU A 64 11.94 -8.01 2.06
N THR A 65 12.86 -8.32 2.97
CA THR A 65 13.26 -9.69 3.28
C THR A 65 12.17 -10.42 4.07
N GLU A 66 12.29 -11.75 4.20
CA GLU A 66 11.42 -12.51 5.09
C GLU A 66 11.55 -12.08 6.56
N LYS A 67 12.74 -11.61 6.97
CA LYS A 67 12.97 -11.03 8.30
C LYS A 67 12.16 -9.75 8.49
N ASP A 68 12.15 -8.87 7.50
CA ASP A 68 11.37 -7.62 7.54
C ASP A 68 9.87 -7.89 7.64
N LYS A 69 9.36 -8.85 6.86
CA LYS A 69 7.96 -9.29 6.94
C LYS A 69 7.59 -9.79 8.33
N LYS A 70 8.45 -10.60 8.95
CA LYS A 70 8.26 -11.09 10.33
C LYS A 70 8.24 -9.93 11.34
N GLN A 71 9.15 -8.95 11.19
CA GLN A 71 9.18 -7.77 12.05
C GLN A 71 7.91 -6.94 11.94
N TYR A 72 7.41 -6.74 10.72
CA TYR A 72 6.14 -6.04 10.50
C TYR A 72 4.95 -6.78 11.13
N VAL A 73 4.85 -8.10 10.94
CA VAL A 73 3.77 -8.89 11.57
C VAL A 73 3.86 -8.83 13.09
N ALA A 74 5.07 -8.88 13.66
CA ALA A 74 5.27 -8.72 15.10
C ALA A 74 4.83 -7.33 15.59
N LEU A 75 5.09 -6.27 14.81
CA LEU A 75 4.60 -4.92 15.10
C LEU A 75 3.05 -4.88 15.08
N LEU A 76 2.41 -5.49 14.09
CA LEU A 76 0.94 -5.52 14.03
C LEU A 76 0.33 -6.20 15.26
N ARG A 77 0.93 -7.31 15.71
CA ARG A 77 0.53 -8.01 16.94
C ARG A 77 0.72 -7.13 18.17
N ARG A 78 1.85 -6.42 18.29
CA ARG A 78 2.11 -5.47 19.40
C ARG A 78 1.10 -4.31 19.41
N ARG A 79 0.65 -3.86 18.24
CA ARG A 79 -0.41 -2.86 18.09
C ARG A 79 -1.83 -3.41 18.34
N LYS A 80 -1.97 -4.68 18.72
CA LYS A 80 -3.25 -5.34 19.03
C LYS A 80 -4.25 -5.36 17.87
N TYR A 81 -3.78 -5.37 16.62
CA TYR A 81 -4.67 -5.63 15.48
C TYR A 81 -5.26 -7.03 15.57
N SER A 82 -6.51 -7.20 15.11
CA SER A 82 -7.16 -8.51 15.03
C SER A 82 -6.41 -9.46 14.10
N GLU A 83 -6.53 -10.77 14.34
CA GLU A 83 -5.96 -11.79 13.44
C GLU A 83 -6.51 -11.66 12.02
N SER A 84 -7.79 -11.26 11.86
CA SER A 84 -8.40 -11.00 10.55
C SER A 84 -7.70 -9.86 9.80
N THR A 85 -7.33 -8.78 10.51
CA THR A 85 -6.60 -7.65 9.93
C THR A 85 -5.18 -8.05 9.56
N ILE A 86 -4.48 -8.77 10.46
CA ILE A 86 -3.11 -9.24 10.21
C ILE A 86 -3.07 -10.19 9.00
N ARG A 87 -4.03 -11.12 8.92
CA ARG A 87 -4.16 -12.05 7.78
C ARG A 87 -4.43 -11.28 6.49
N ARG A 88 -5.37 -10.33 6.49
CA ARG A 88 -5.67 -9.52 5.29
C ARG A 88 -4.44 -8.76 4.82
N ARG A 89 -3.76 -8.02 5.70
CA ARG A 89 -2.50 -7.33 5.38
C ARG A 89 -1.46 -8.27 4.77
N THR A 90 -1.26 -9.45 5.36
CA THR A 90 -0.31 -10.45 4.85
C THR A 90 -0.70 -10.97 3.46
N VAL A 91 -1.99 -11.19 3.20
CA VAL A 91 -2.50 -11.60 1.89
C VAL A 91 -2.30 -10.49 0.86
N THR A 92 -2.69 -9.25 1.18
CA THR A 92 -2.52 -8.09 0.29
C THR A 92 -1.06 -7.92 -0.14
N LEU A 93 -0.12 -8.06 0.80
CA LEU A 93 1.31 -8.04 0.49
C LEU A 93 1.72 -9.16 -0.47
N ARG A 94 1.27 -10.40 -0.23
CA ARG A 94 1.57 -11.52 -1.14
C ARG A 94 1.05 -11.27 -2.55
N LEU A 95 -0.11 -10.64 -2.69
CA LEU A 95 -0.67 -10.28 -3.99
C LEU A 95 0.18 -9.23 -4.72
N LEU A 96 0.62 -8.17 -4.02
CA LEU A 96 1.53 -7.17 -4.57
C LEU A 96 2.82 -7.81 -5.09
N TYR A 97 3.45 -8.68 -4.29
CA TYR A 97 4.67 -9.39 -4.68
C TYR A 97 4.46 -10.34 -5.87
N ARG A 98 3.25 -10.93 -6.01
CA ARG A 98 2.90 -11.76 -7.17
C ARG A 98 2.81 -10.92 -8.44
N ILE A 99 2.13 -9.76 -8.41
CA ILE A 99 2.06 -8.86 -9.57
C ILE A 99 3.45 -8.38 -9.96
N LYS A 100 4.26 -7.96 -8.98
CA LYS A 100 5.66 -7.59 -9.20
C LYS A 100 6.45 -8.70 -9.92
N LYS A 101 6.28 -9.96 -9.51
CA LYS A 101 6.97 -11.11 -10.12
C LYS A 101 6.51 -11.36 -11.56
N ASN A 102 5.21 -11.20 -11.82
CA ASN A 102 4.64 -11.42 -13.15
C ASN A 102 5.02 -10.31 -14.14
N GLY A 103 5.03 -9.05 -13.71
CA GLY A 103 5.51 -7.93 -14.54
C GLY A 103 7.00 -7.99 -14.87
N ARG A 104 7.78 -8.81 -14.16
CA ARG A 104 9.20 -9.07 -14.44
C ARG A 104 9.45 -10.17 -15.47
N LYS A 105 8.42 -10.93 -15.88
CA LYS A 105 8.52 -12.02 -16.85
C LYS A 105 8.14 -11.60 -18.28
N ASN A 106 7.57 -10.40 -18.44
CA ASN A 106 7.05 -9.90 -19.71
C ASN A 106 7.90 -8.76 -20.30
N GLY A 107 9.14 -8.60 -19.85
CA GLY A 107 10.14 -7.65 -20.37
C GLY A 107 11.52 -8.28 -20.27
#